data_AF-A0A100HP19-F1
#
_entry.id   AF-A0A100HP19-F1
#
_cell.length_a   1.000
_cell.length_b   1.000
_cell.length_c   1.000
_cell.angle_alpha   90.00
_cell.angle_beta   90.00
_cell.angle_gamma   90.00
#
_symmetry.space_group_name_H-M   'P 1'
#
loop_
_entity.id
_entity.type
_entity.pdbx_description
1 polymer ?
#
loop_
_entity_poly.entity_id
_entity_poly.type
_entity_poly.pdbx_seq_one_letter_code
_entity_poly.pdbx_strand_id
1 'polypeptide(L)'
;MNRALLLLSLPALLLAPARAQAAQATKTTLSTCGAYTVKTVENGFEDPPDRVTLSRAGVTYATVEDTMVSVDWCRDVTGDGVPEVLLAGFSGGAHCCFTHHLYSLTSPPRKLLTAFSAHSDTLEARQLDGRGPLELVGSDWRFAYGYGMSFAESAPLPVVYSLLPTPGGARFVENTRAFAGFMEAYALTAPEDERFSGGVLVEYATRVLTRGADAADGWARGLEAPFAAWLANYGPDIQQDVSDVGMWDWPTRAGVNPEARRGGIGGAFLTPGTRAYLGQVIGTDAATLRLYRAQGSEVVAGPVLLSVPVTRDGYGEPVVPVWPQVTVRRASGRDDALLRDARSGSVRYLPVRLSAGGMTELKDDALGVTARLLGDLSGVAGHVAAQFRDVRRTPEQQAEVRRRVQAAVTRAQPWLADWKGQEAFELERLGNFTFSSVRLLTDTPTRAQAVMTTTVGFTDARTDSEYVNGERFTMIVNLARGAQGWGVTDWTLVPRTGELYEE
;
A
#
# COMPACT_ATOMS: atom_id res chain seq x y z
N MET A 1 -19.74 75.31 -15.75
CA MET A 1 -19.22 76.18 -14.66
C MET A 1 -18.90 75.30 -13.46
N ASN A 2 -17.69 75.49 -12.94
CA ASN A 2 -17.14 75.12 -11.62
C ASN A 2 -16.81 73.65 -11.26
N ARG A 3 -15.49 73.44 -11.16
CA ARG A 3 -14.74 72.40 -10.46
C ARG A 3 -14.87 72.54 -8.93
N ALA A 4 -14.97 71.42 -8.20
CA ALA A 4 -14.49 71.25 -6.82
C ALA A 4 -14.38 69.72 -6.54
N LEU A 5 -13.18 69.13 -6.50
CA LEU A 5 -12.37 68.86 -5.29
C LEU A 5 -13.12 68.04 -4.22
N LEU A 6 -12.95 66.72 -4.27
CA LEU A 6 -13.27 65.79 -3.19
C LEU A 6 -11.99 65.05 -2.80
N LEU A 7 -11.55 65.30 -1.57
CA LEU A 7 -10.34 64.79 -0.93
C LEU A 7 -10.47 63.30 -0.62
N LEU A 8 -9.45 62.53 -1.02
CA LEU A 8 -9.19 61.15 -0.59
C LEU A 8 -8.62 61.16 0.83
N SER A 9 -9.36 60.58 1.78
CA SER A 9 -8.86 60.23 3.11
C SER A 9 -8.20 58.85 3.07
N LEU A 10 -6.86 58.80 3.12
CA LEU A 10 -6.11 57.56 3.38
C LEU A 10 -6.22 57.17 4.87
N PRO A 11 -6.55 55.93 5.22
CA PRO A 11 -6.31 55.42 6.56
C PRO A 11 -4.82 55.14 6.75
N ALA A 12 -4.22 55.78 7.75
CA ALA A 12 -2.87 55.48 8.21
C ALA A 12 -2.85 54.09 8.86
N LEU A 13 -2.43 53.07 8.10
CA LEU A 13 -1.99 51.79 8.66
C LEU A 13 -0.70 52.03 9.45
N LEU A 14 -0.82 52.07 10.77
CA LEU A 14 0.31 52.00 11.68
C LEU A 14 0.99 50.64 11.49
N LEU A 15 2.13 50.64 10.80
CA LEU A 15 3.06 49.53 10.77
C LEU A 15 3.57 49.30 12.20
N ALA A 16 3.02 48.29 12.88
CA ALA A 16 3.69 47.73 14.04
C ALA A 16 5.06 47.20 13.59
N PRO A 17 6.16 47.48 14.34
CA PRO A 17 7.44 46.89 14.01
C PRO A 17 7.28 45.38 14.12
N ALA A 18 7.57 44.67 13.02
CA ALA A 18 7.73 43.22 13.05
C ALA A 18 8.76 42.91 14.15
N ARG A 19 8.32 42.32 15.26
CA ARG A 19 9.23 41.70 16.21
C ARG A 19 9.96 40.64 15.41
N ALA A 20 11.25 40.87 15.16
CA ALA A 20 12.15 39.80 14.75
C ALA A 20 12.00 38.68 15.79
N GLN A 21 11.36 37.56 15.41
CA GLN A 21 11.46 36.33 16.18
C GLN A 21 12.94 36.04 16.27
N ALA A 22 13.50 36.09 17.48
CA ALA A 22 14.87 35.67 17.70
C ALA A 22 14.96 34.21 17.22
N ALA A 23 15.84 33.94 16.26
CA ALA A 23 16.12 32.60 15.78
C ALA A 23 16.31 31.68 16.99
N GLN A 24 15.56 30.59 17.07
CA GLN A 24 15.70 29.65 18.17
C GLN A 24 17.12 29.08 18.13
N ALA A 25 17.82 29.16 19.26
CA ALA A 25 19.17 28.61 19.34
C ALA A 25 19.10 27.09 19.18
N THR A 26 19.87 26.54 18.24
CA THR A 26 19.98 25.10 18.02
C THR A 26 20.37 24.40 19.31
N LYS A 27 19.55 23.45 19.76
CA LYS A 27 19.80 22.65 20.97
C LYS A 27 20.69 21.46 20.61
N THR A 28 21.76 21.26 21.36
CA THR A 28 22.65 20.10 21.19
C THR A 28 22.63 19.25 22.45
N THR A 29 22.30 17.96 22.29
CA THR A 29 22.31 16.97 23.36
C THR A 29 23.39 15.92 23.05
N LEU A 30 24.22 15.59 24.05
CA LEU A 30 25.21 14.52 23.96
C LEU A 30 24.85 13.43 24.97
N SER A 31 24.76 12.20 24.50
CA SER A 31 24.59 11.01 25.33
C SER A 31 25.58 9.92 24.90
N THR A 32 25.63 8.85 25.68
CA THR A 32 26.44 7.67 25.38
C THR A 32 25.56 6.44 25.30
N CYS A 33 25.81 5.60 24.31
CA CYS A 33 25.25 4.26 24.22
C CYS A 33 26.40 3.29 23.98
N GLY A 34 26.68 2.41 24.95
CA GLY A 34 27.90 1.61 24.96
C GLY A 34 29.16 2.47 24.82
N ALA A 35 30.03 2.12 23.87
CA ALA A 35 31.27 2.85 23.57
C ALA A 35 31.11 4.02 22.58
N TYR A 36 29.87 4.37 22.20
CA TYR A 36 29.58 5.37 21.19
C TYR A 36 28.98 6.64 21.82
N THR A 37 29.39 7.79 21.28
CA THR A 37 28.75 9.07 21.51
C THR A 37 27.59 9.23 20.54
N VAL A 38 26.40 9.50 21.08
CA VAL A 38 25.21 9.86 20.32
C VAL A 38 25.00 11.37 20.48
N LYS A 39 25.11 12.11 19.38
CA LYS A 39 24.94 13.57 19.35
C LYS A 39 23.65 13.91 18.63
N THR A 40 22.71 14.53 19.33
CA THR A 40 21.47 15.05 18.78
C THR A 40 21.57 16.57 18.64
N VAL A 41 21.18 17.11 17.49
CA VAL A 41 21.15 18.54 17.18
C VAL A 41 19.73 18.86 16.71
N GLU A 42 19.03 19.70 17.46
CA GLU A 42 17.62 20.05 17.25
C GLU A 42 17.51 21.54 16.90
N ASN A 43 16.81 21.86 15.82
CA ASN A 43 16.65 23.19 15.26
C ASN A 43 15.17 23.64 15.22
N GLY A 44 14.27 22.91 15.92
CA GLY A 44 12.89 23.36 16.13
C GLY A 44 12.07 23.47 14.85
N PHE A 45 12.21 22.50 13.93
CA PHE A 45 11.57 22.47 12.60
C PHE A 45 12.11 23.50 11.59
N GLU A 46 13.19 24.23 11.91
CA GLU A 46 13.85 25.15 10.97
C GLU A 46 14.95 24.46 10.14
N ASP A 47 15.42 25.11 9.07
CA ASP A 47 16.59 24.64 8.30
C ASP A 47 17.93 24.98 9.00
N PRO A 48 18.91 24.06 9.04
CA PRO A 48 18.86 22.68 8.55
C PRO A 48 18.04 21.75 9.48
N PRO A 49 17.57 20.60 8.96
CA PRO A 49 16.79 19.63 9.75
C PRO A 49 17.55 19.13 10.98
N ASP A 50 16.79 18.59 11.93
CA ASP A 50 17.34 17.96 13.12
C ASP A 50 18.19 16.74 12.73
N ARG A 51 19.22 16.45 13.54
CA ARG A 51 20.18 15.38 13.25
C ARG A 51 20.58 14.60 14.49
N VAL A 52 20.61 13.27 14.39
CA VAL A 52 21.37 12.39 15.30
C VAL A 52 22.61 11.85 14.60
N THR A 53 23.75 11.89 15.28
CA THR A 53 25.02 11.32 14.82
C THR A 53 25.55 10.30 15.82
N LEU A 54 25.89 9.11 15.31
CA LEU A 54 26.57 8.05 16.06
C LEU A 54 28.07 8.10 15.75
N SER A 55 28.89 8.31 16.77
CA SER A 55 30.35 8.45 16.61
C SER A 55 31.14 7.72 17.69
N ARG A 56 32.38 7.33 17.37
CA ARG A 56 33.33 6.77 18.34
C ARG A 56 34.74 7.19 17.96
N ALA A 57 35.53 7.60 18.96
CA ALA A 57 36.90 8.07 18.78
C ALA A 57 37.05 9.15 17.68
N GLY A 58 36.07 10.08 17.59
CA GLY A 58 36.05 11.15 16.60
C GLY A 58 35.60 10.75 15.19
N VAL A 59 35.30 9.47 14.95
CA VAL A 59 34.78 8.98 13.66
C VAL A 59 33.26 8.87 13.72
N THR A 60 32.57 9.49 12.77
CA THR A 60 31.12 9.33 12.57
C THR A 60 30.83 8.07 11.76
N TYR A 61 29.95 7.22 12.27
CA TYR A 61 29.56 5.95 11.63
C TYR A 61 28.16 5.98 11.04
N ALA A 62 27.26 6.77 11.62
CA ALA A 62 25.90 6.93 11.12
C ALA A 62 25.37 8.33 11.43
N THR A 63 24.51 8.80 10.53
CA THR A 63 23.76 10.04 10.68
C THR A 63 22.32 9.79 10.25
N VAL A 64 21.37 10.24 11.06
CA VAL A 64 19.94 10.31 10.74
C VAL A 64 19.56 11.79 10.78
N GLU A 65 18.95 12.29 9.70
CA GLU A 65 18.47 13.67 9.58
C GLU A 65 17.00 13.63 9.19
N ASP A 66 16.17 14.41 9.87
CA ASP A 66 14.75 14.54 9.58
C ASP A 66 14.20 15.83 10.21
N THR A 67 12.94 16.17 9.97
CA THR A 67 12.30 17.36 10.56
C THR A 67 12.39 17.36 12.09
N MET A 68 12.22 16.20 12.71
CA MET A 68 12.56 15.96 14.11
C MET A 68 13.22 14.59 14.22
N VAL A 69 14.18 14.45 15.14
CA VAL A 69 14.84 13.17 15.40
C VAL A 69 14.91 12.88 16.90
N SER A 70 14.90 11.60 17.26
CA SER A 70 15.03 11.16 18.65
C SER A 70 15.88 9.91 18.79
N VAL A 71 16.37 9.71 20.01
CA VAL A 71 17.01 8.48 20.46
C VAL A 71 16.03 7.82 21.39
N ASP A 72 15.33 6.79 20.93
CA ASP A 72 14.25 6.16 21.68
C ASP A 72 14.80 5.35 22.85
N TRP A 73 15.75 4.45 22.56
CA TRP A 73 16.39 3.63 23.58
C TRP A 73 17.77 3.12 23.15
N CYS A 74 18.53 2.72 24.17
CA CYS A 74 19.83 2.08 24.07
C CYS A 74 19.85 0.84 24.96
N ARG A 75 19.87 -0.36 24.38
CA ARG A 75 19.90 -1.63 25.13
C ARG A 75 20.27 -2.79 24.21
N ASP A 76 20.76 -3.88 24.81
CA ASP A 76 20.97 -5.15 24.11
C ASP A 76 19.63 -5.81 23.80
N VAL A 77 19.26 -5.87 22.53
CA VAL A 77 18.05 -6.57 22.05
C VAL A 77 18.40 -7.85 21.30
N THR A 78 19.67 -8.06 20.97
CA THR A 78 20.14 -9.26 20.28
C THR A 78 20.56 -10.38 21.23
N GLY A 79 20.81 -10.05 22.50
CA GLY A 79 21.27 -10.96 23.54
C GLY A 79 22.75 -11.34 23.42
N ASP A 80 23.54 -10.61 22.62
CA ASP A 80 24.96 -10.91 22.38
C ASP A 80 25.92 -10.13 23.29
N GLY A 81 25.39 -9.31 24.20
CA GLY A 81 26.15 -8.45 25.11
C GLY A 81 26.61 -7.12 24.50
N VAL A 82 26.28 -6.86 23.23
CA VAL A 82 26.49 -5.57 22.56
C VAL A 82 25.17 -4.79 22.55
N PRO A 83 25.14 -3.53 23.02
CA PRO A 83 23.91 -2.75 22.97
C PRO A 83 23.57 -2.33 21.55
N GLU A 84 22.27 -2.24 21.26
CA GLU A 84 21.73 -1.55 20.10
C GLU A 84 21.23 -0.16 20.49
N VAL A 85 21.21 0.76 19.51
CA VAL A 85 20.54 2.06 19.61
C VAL A 85 19.42 2.15 18.57
N LEU A 86 18.21 2.48 19.03
CA LEU A 86 17.08 2.81 18.17
C LEU A 86 16.99 4.33 18.01
N LEU A 87 17.07 4.77 16.77
CA LEU A 87 16.92 6.17 16.37
C LEU A 87 15.60 6.31 15.62
N ALA A 88 14.87 7.40 15.85
CA ALA A 88 13.67 7.73 15.08
C ALA A 88 13.84 9.07 14.37
N GLY A 89 13.30 9.15 13.15
CA GLY A 89 13.09 10.38 12.40
C GLY A 89 11.60 10.59 12.19
N PHE A 90 11.15 11.83 12.28
CA PHE A 90 9.79 12.27 12.01
C PHE A 90 9.83 13.36 10.94
N SER A 91 9.11 13.13 9.84
CA SER A 91 9.14 14.01 8.68
C SER A 91 8.23 15.23 8.74
N GLY A 92 7.61 15.52 9.89
CA GLY A 92 6.82 16.74 10.09
C GLY A 92 5.38 16.72 9.57
N GLY A 93 4.85 15.58 9.12
CA GLY A 93 3.46 15.50 8.65
C GLY A 93 2.46 15.61 9.81
N ALA A 94 1.33 16.29 9.58
CA ALA A 94 0.32 16.56 10.63
C ALA A 94 -0.24 15.30 11.31
N HIS A 95 -0.17 14.16 10.62
CA HIS A 95 -0.63 12.88 11.14
C HIS A 95 0.41 11.77 11.04
N CYS A 96 1.51 11.89 10.28
CA CYS A 96 2.56 10.88 10.07
C CYS A 96 3.92 11.59 9.95
N CYS A 97 5.11 11.00 10.01
CA CYS A 97 5.55 9.76 9.37
C CYS A 97 6.89 9.37 10.02
N PHE A 98 6.89 8.38 10.90
CA PHE A 98 8.08 7.94 11.62
C PHE A 98 8.87 6.91 10.82
N THR A 99 10.19 7.07 10.82
CA THR A 99 11.15 6.07 10.34
C THR A 99 12.12 5.74 11.47
N HIS A 100 12.24 4.45 11.77
CA HIS A 100 13.14 3.93 12.79
C HIS A 100 14.38 3.29 12.17
N HIS A 101 15.54 3.57 12.75
CA HIS A 101 16.80 2.94 12.40
C HIS A 101 17.42 2.28 13.63
N LEU A 102 17.65 0.98 13.55
CA LEU A 102 18.31 0.22 14.62
C LEU A 102 19.76 -0.06 14.22
N TYR A 103 20.70 0.30 15.08
CA TYR A 103 22.12 -0.01 14.91
C TYR A 103 22.62 -0.87 16.08
N SER A 104 23.23 -2.00 15.77
CA SER A 104 24.07 -2.72 16.74
C SER A 104 25.39 -1.99 16.88
N LEU A 105 25.82 -1.77 18.13
CA LEU A 105 27.03 -1.02 18.45
C LEU A 105 28.27 -1.90 18.50
N THR A 106 28.33 -2.89 17.60
CA THR A 106 29.58 -3.60 17.27
C THR A 106 30.64 -2.62 16.79
N SER A 107 31.88 -3.07 16.65
CA SER A 107 32.98 -2.25 16.16
C SER A 107 33.48 -2.79 14.81
N PRO A 108 33.07 -2.20 13.66
CA PRO A 108 32.22 -1.01 13.49
C PRO A 108 30.72 -1.27 13.71
N PRO A 109 29.89 -0.21 13.92
CA PRO A 109 28.45 -0.37 14.08
C PRO A 109 27.81 -0.97 12.84
N ARG A 110 26.73 -1.72 13.04
CA ARG A 110 25.99 -2.38 11.97
C ARG A 110 24.52 -1.99 12.03
N LYS A 111 24.00 -1.43 10.93
CA LYS A 111 22.55 -1.20 10.81
C LYS A 111 21.83 -2.55 10.72
N LEU A 112 20.93 -2.82 11.66
CA LEU A 112 20.13 -4.03 11.70
C LEU A 112 18.78 -3.86 11.00
N LEU A 113 18.14 -2.69 11.17
CA LEU A 113 16.78 -2.40 10.68
C LEU A 113 16.68 -0.96 10.18
N THR A 114 15.91 -0.77 9.12
CA THR A 114 15.21 0.48 8.80
C THR A 114 13.73 0.12 8.67
N ALA A 115 12.85 0.74 9.44
CA ALA A 115 11.42 0.47 9.43
C ALA A 115 10.65 1.78 9.30
N PHE A 116 9.73 1.83 8.34
CA PHE A 116 8.75 2.92 8.25
C PHE A 116 7.53 2.51 9.06
N SER A 117 7.33 3.16 10.20
CA SER A 117 6.29 2.87 11.21
C SER A 117 5.13 3.85 11.14
N ALA A 118 5.17 4.78 10.18
CA ALA A 118 4.12 5.75 9.87
C ALA A 118 3.65 6.55 11.09
N HIS A 119 2.58 6.12 11.77
CA HIS A 119 1.96 6.86 12.87
C HIS A 119 2.41 6.37 14.25
N SER A 120 3.40 5.49 14.33
CA SER A 120 3.97 5.03 15.61
C SER A 120 5.32 5.65 15.87
N ASP A 121 5.45 6.31 17.01
CA ASP A 121 6.64 7.05 17.42
C ASP A 121 7.78 6.15 17.89
N THR A 122 7.51 4.89 18.25
CA THR A 122 8.53 3.95 18.72
C THR A 122 8.34 2.50 18.24
N LEU A 123 9.40 1.70 18.39
CA LEU A 123 9.36 0.24 18.33
C LEU A 123 9.65 -0.34 19.72
N GLU A 124 8.70 -1.09 20.27
CA GLU A 124 8.83 -1.72 21.58
C GLU A 124 9.65 -3.01 21.44
N ALA A 125 10.83 -3.07 22.07
CA ALA A 125 11.53 -4.35 22.20
C ALA A 125 10.96 -5.16 23.39
N ARG A 126 10.45 -6.36 23.09
CA ARG A 126 9.77 -7.26 24.03
C ARG A 126 10.06 -8.71 23.67
N GLN A 127 10.11 -9.58 24.68
CA GLN A 127 10.22 -11.02 24.47
C GLN A 127 8.83 -11.61 24.20
N LEU A 128 8.60 -12.17 23.02
CA LEU A 128 7.31 -12.75 22.61
C LEU A 128 7.29 -14.27 22.58
N ASP A 129 8.43 -14.92 22.36
CA ASP A 129 8.52 -16.39 22.25
C ASP A 129 9.19 -17.07 23.46
N GLY A 130 9.69 -16.26 24.39
CA GLY A 130 10.35 -16.69 25.63
C GLY A 130 11.81 -17.07 25.47
N ARG A 131 12.46 -16.82 24.33
CA ARG A 131 13.82 -17.30 24.04
C ARG A 131 14.65 -16.30 23.25
N GLY A 132 15.97 -16.30 23.50
CA GLY A 132 16.93 -15.61 22.63
C GLY A 132 16.75 -14.08 22.56
N PRO A 133 17.03 -13.47 21.39
CA PRO A 133 16.83 -12.03 21.15
C PRO A 133 15.41 -11.55 21.51
N LEU A 134 15.26 -10.27 21.79
CA LEU A 134 13.95 -9.64 21.88
C LEU A 134 13.38 -9.41 20.47
N GLU A 135 12.06 -9.51 20.32
CA GLU A 135 11.37 -9.00 19.14
C GLU A 135 11.18 -7.49 19.25
N LEU A 136 11.04 -6.82 18.09
CA LEU A 136 10.59 -5.44 18.02
C LEU A 136 9.15 -5.41 17.55
N VAL A 137 8.27 -4.86 18.38
CA VAL A 137 6.86 -4.68 18.09
C VAL A 137 6.64 -3.25 17.62
N GLY A 138 6.02 -3.11 16.47
CA GLY A 138 5.58 -1.83 15.92
C GLY A 138 4.14 -1.92 15.44
N SER A 139 3.77 -0.94 14.63
CA SER A 139 2.44 -0.83 14.05
C SER A 139 2.51 -0.74 12.53
N ASP A 140 1.63 -1.47 11.87
CA ASP A 140 1.37 -1.40 10.45
C ASP A 140 0.06 -0.64 10.21
N TRP A 141 0.23 0.58 9.72
CA TRP A 141 -0.85 1.52 9.48
C TRP A 141 -1.39 1.47 8.05
N ARG A 142 -1.26 0.34 7.34
CA ARG A 142 -1.79 0.18 5.97
C ARG A 142 -3.28 0.49 5.82
N PHE A 143 -4.04 0.46 6.92
CA PHE A 143 -5.47 0.75 6.94
C PHE A 143 -5.82 2.18 7.38
N ALA A 144 -4.82 3.03 7.62
CA ALA A 144 -5.07 4.43 7.96
C ALA A 144 -5.89 5.10 6.85
N TYR A 145 -6.99 5.77 7.24
CA TYR A 145 -7.96 6.40 6.32
C TYR A 145 -8.64 5.40 5.35
N GLY A 146 -8.49 4.11 5.59
CA GLY A 146 -9.04 3.06 4.75
C GLY A 146 -10.54 2.88 4.99
N TYR A 147 -11.22 2.39 3.95
CA TYR A 147 -12.56 1.80 4.07
C TYR A 147 -13.62 2.70 4.73
N GLY A 148 -13.59 4.00 4.39
CA GLY A 148 -14.57 4.97 4.89
C GLY A 148 -14.31 5.45 6.32
N MET A 149 -13.19 5.05 6.95
CA MET A 149 -12.84 5.49 8.30
C MET A 149 -12.06 6.80 8.30
N SER A 150 -12.29 7.62 9.33
CA SER A 150 -11.40 8.73 9.66
C SER A 150 -10.07 8.23 10.26
N PHE A 151 -9.09 9.13 10.40
CA PHE A 151 -7.85 8.77 11.11
C PHE A 151 -8.09 8.38 12.56
N ALA A 152 -9.00 9.09 13.25
CA ALA A 152 -9.31 8.86 14.65
C ALA A 152 -9.86 7.44 14.91
N GLU A 153 -10.41 6.82 13.86
CA GLU A 153 -10.99 5.49 13.90
C GLU A 153 -10.09 4.44 13.27
N SER A 154 -8.96 4.86 12.69
CA SER A 154 -7.98 3.94 12.14
C SER A 154 -7.23 3.25 13.28
N ALA A 155 -7.14 1.92 13.22
CA ALA A 155 -6.33 1.12 14.12
C ALA A 155 -5.26 0.36 13.32
N PRO A 156 -4.02 0.26 13.83
CA PRO A 156 -2.97 -0.46 13.13
C PRO A 156 -3.06 -1.97 13.35
N LEU A 157 -2.52 -2.73 12.41
CA LEU A 157 -2.14 -4.12 12.68
C LEU A 157 -0.82 -4.13 13.47
N PRO A 158 -0.61 -5.09 14.39
CA PRO A 158 0.69 -5.26 15.00
C PRO A 158 1.68 -5.80 13.96
N VAL A 159 2.89 -5.22 13.91
CA VAL A 159 4.02 -5.79 13.17
C VAL A 159 5.07 -6.29 14.15
N VAL A 160 5.63 -7.46 13.88
CA VAL A 160 6.70 -8.04 14.70
C VAL A 160 7.94 -8.23 13.84
N TYR A 161 9.06 -7.64 14.26
CA TYR A 161 10.37 -7.90 13.67
C TYR A 161 11.15 -8.87 14.56
N SER A 162 11.68 -9.93 13.96
CA SER A 162 12.57 -10.88 14.65
C SER A 162 13.98 -10.80 14.08
N LEU A 163 14.98 -11.01 14.93
CA LEU A 163 16.37 -11.18 14.49
C LEU A 163 16.54 -12.56 13.83
N LEU A 164 16.55 -12.60 12.49
CA LEU A 164 16.69 -13.83 11.71
C LEU A 164 17.98 -13.83 10.90
N PRO A 165 18.57 -15.01 10.59
CA PRO A 165 19.64 -15.12 9.61
C PRO A 165 19.20 -14.56 8.24
N THR A 166 20.06 -13.76 7.63
CA THR A 166 19.91 -13.30 6.24
C THR A 166 21.26 -13.40 5.53
N PRO A 167 21.30 -13.44 4.18
CA PRO A 167 22.55 -13.26 3.46
C PRO A 167 23.20 -11.92 3.85
N GLY A 168 24.40 -11.98 4.44
CA GLY A 168 25.09 -10.80 4.99
C GLY A 168 24.99 -10.62 6.51
N GLY A 169 24.40 -11.59 7.23
CA GLY A 169 24.36 -11.64 8.70
C GLY A 169 22.94 -11.56 9.26
N ALA A 170 22.77 -11.84 10.55
CA ALA A 170 21.46 -11.78 11.20
C ALA A 170 20.91 -10.35 11.23
N ARG A 171 19.62 -10.16 10.93
CA ARG A 171 18.96 -8.85 10.87
C ARG A 171 17.54 -8.93 11.41
N PHE A 172 17.04 -7.81 11.91
CA PHE A 172 15.62 -7.69 12.20
C PHE A 172 14.86 -7.59 10.87
N VAL A 173 13.94 -8.52 10.66
CA VAL A 173 13.06 -8.60 9.49
C VAL A 173 11.65 -8.89 9.95
N GLU A 174 10.67 -8.45 9.17
CA GLU A 174 9.26 -8.70 9.47
C GLU A 174 8.99 -10.21 9.58
N ASN A 175 8.43 -10.62 10.71
CA ASN A 175 8.13 -12.00 11.06
C ASN A 175 6.77 -12.14 11.77
N THR A 176 5.89 -11.15 11.59
CA THR A 176 4.56 -11.02 12.21
C THR A 176 3.76 -12.33 12.22
N ARG A 177 3.77 -13.07 11.10
CA ARG A 177 3.02 -14.33 10.96
C ARG A 177 3.51 -15.46 11.87
N ALA A 178 4.74 -15.42 12.38
CA ALA A 178 5.23 -16.40 13.35
C ALA A 178 4.57 -16.23 14.74
N PHE A 179 3.95 -15.06 14.99
CA PHE A 179 3.38 -14.68 16.28
C PHE A 179 1.85 -14.58 16.22
N ALA A 180 1.19 -15.62 15.69
CA ALA A 180 -0.27 -15.65 15.57
C ALA A 180 -1.01 -15.38 16.89
N GLY A 181 -0.55 -15.99 17.99
CA GLY A 181 -1.15 -15.75 19.31
C GLY A 181 -1.00 -14.32 19.80
N PHE A 182 0.10 -13.64 19.46
CA PHE A 182 0.25 -12.21 19.77
C PHE A 182 -0.70 -11.35 18.95
N MET A 183 -0.85 -11.61 17.65
CA MET A 183 -1.82 -10.88 16.82
C MET A 183 -3.25 -11.07 17.36
N GLU A 184 -3.64 -12.30 17.70
CA GLU A 184 -4.95 -12.59 18.29
C GLU A 184 -5.14 -11.87 19.64
N ALA A 185 -4.13 -11.88 20.51
CA ALA A 185 -4.20 -11.16 21.78
C ALA A 185 -4.31 -9.64 21.57
N TYR A 186 -3.52 -9.08 20.65
CA TYR A 186 -3.54 -7.66 20.28
C TYR A 186 -4.92 -7.23 19.79
N ALA A 187 -5.53 -7.99 18.88
CA ALA A 187 -6.85 -7.70 18.35
C ALA A 187 -7.96 -7.69 19.42
N LEU A 188 -7.77 -8.38 20.54
CA LEU A 188 -8.73 -8.45 21.65
C LEU A 188 -8.48 -7.40 22.76
N THR A 189 -7.47 -6.54 22.61
CA THR A 189 -7.13 -5.54 23.64
C THR A 189 -8.09 -4.36 23.73
N ALA A 190 -8.93 -4.14 22.72
CA ALA A 190 -10.00 -3.15 22.79
C ALA A 190 -11.12 -3.67 23.73
N PRO A 191 -11.56 -2.89 24.73
CA PRO A 191 -12.71 -3.24 25.56
C PRO A 191 -13.94 -3.54 24.69
N GLU A 192 -14.72 -4.58 25.03
CA GLU A 192 -15.90 -4.95 24.23
C GLU A 192 -16.97 -3.84 24.15
N ASP A 193 -17.00 -2.94 25.15
CA ASP A 193 -17.88 -1.77 25.22
C ASP A 193 -17.35 -0.56 24.42
N GLU A 194 -16.11 -0.61 23.93
CA GLU A 194 -15.48 0.41 23.09
C GLU A 194 -15.26 -0.08 21.65
N ARG A 195 -16.12 -0.98 21.14
CA ARG A 195 -16.02 -1.45 19.75
C ARG A 195 -16.23 -0.32 18.75
N PHE A 196 -15.12 0.20 18.23
CA PHE A 196 -15.08 1.11 17.09
C PHE A 196 -14.62 0.37 15.82
N SER A 197 -14.83 0.99 14.66
CA SER A 197 -14.59 0.42 13.34
C SER A 197 -13.16 -0.09 13.12
N GLY A 198 -12.15 0.66 13.56
CA GLY A 198 -10.75 0.23 13.50
C GLY A 198 -10.47 -1.05 14.29
N GLY A 199 -11.00 -1.17 15.51
CA GLY A 199 -10.86 -2.39 16.31
C GLY A 199 -11.48 -3.62 15.62
N VAL A 200 -12.70 -3.46 15.09
CA VAL A 200 -13.40 -4.50 14.31
C VAL A 200 -12.58 -4.91 13.08
N LEU A 201 -11.97 -3.94 12.39
CA LEU A 201 -11.13 -4.22 11.23
C LEU A 201 -9.87 -4.99 11.59
N VAL A 202 -9.17 -4.57 12.65
CA VAL A 202 -7.95 -5.25 13.12
C VAL A 202 -8.26 -6.69 13.52
N GLU A 203 -9.41 -6.94 14.16
CA GLU A 203 -9.84 -8.30 14.48
C GLU A 203 -10.16 -9.11 13.21
N TYR A 204 -10.90 -8.53 12.26
CA TYR A 204 -11.18 -9.17 10.99
C TYR A 204 -9.90 -9.57 10.23
N ALA A 205 -8.99 -8.61 10.05
CA ALA A 205 -7.70 -8.80 9.38
C ALA A 205 -6.84 -9.84 10.12
N THR A 206 -6.78 -9.80 11.45
CA THR A 206 -6.10 -10.80 12.26
C THR A 206 -6.67 -12.20 12.03
N ARG A 207 -8.00 -12.35 11.96
CA ARG A 207 -8.66 -13.63 11.65
C ARG A 207 -8.34 -14.10 10.23
N VAL A 208 -8.29 -13.20 9.24
CA VAL A 208 -7.84 -13.56 7.87
C VAL A 208 -6.42 -14.14 7.90
N LEU A 209 -5.52 -13.51 8.66
CA LEU A 209 -4.10 -13.89 8.73
C LEU A 209 -3.87 -15.22 9.45
N THR A 210 -4.61 -15.47 10.53
CA THR A 210 -4.40 -16.58 11.48
C THR A 210 -5.33 -17.77 11.25
N ARG A 211 -6.55 -17.53 10.80
CA ARG A 211 -7.62 -18.55 10.65
C ARG A 211 -8.14 -18.68 9.21
N GLY A 212 -7.79 -17.74 8.33
CA GLY A 212 -8.19 -17.72 6.93
C GLY A 212 -9.45 -16.91 6.66
N ALA A 213 -9.67 -16.58 5.38
CA ALA A 213 -10.75 -15.71 4.93
C ALA A 213 -12.15 -16.21 5.31
N ASP A 214 -12.45 -17.50 5.09
CA ASP A 214 -13.77 -18.06 5.38
C ASP A 214 -14.15 -17.98 6.87
N ALA A 215 -13.17 -18.16 7.76
CA ALA A 215 -13.36 -18.04 9.19
C ALA A 215 -13.59 -16.57 9.61
N ALA A 216 -12.88 -15.63 8.98
CA ALA A 216 -13.08 -14.20 9.20
C ALA A 216 -14.46 -13.74 8.70
N ASP A 217 -14.86 -14.18 7.50
CA ASP A 217 -16.19 -13.89 6.92
C ASP A 217 -17.31 -14.49 7.79
N GLY A 218 -17.09 -15.70 8.33
CA GLY A 218 -18.03 -16.33 9.27
C GLY A 218 -18.23 -15.54 10.55
N TRP A 219 -17.14 -15.01 11.13
CA TRP A 219 -17.21 -14.14 12.30
C TRP A 219 -17.86 -12.79 11.98
N ALA A 220 -17.51 -12.17 10.85
CA ALA A 220 -18.05 -10.87 10.44
C ALA A 220 -19.59 -10.89 10.31
N ARG A 221 -20.16 -12.00 9.83
CA ARG A 221 -21.63 -12.19 9.75
C ARG A 221 -22.33 -12.25 11.11
N GLY A 222 -21.59 -12.53 12.18
CA GLY A 222 -22.11 -12.57 13.55
C GLY A 222 -22.03 -11.23 14.29
N LEU A 223 -21.46 -10.19 13.66
CA LEU A 223 -21.38 -8.85 14.24
C LEU A 223 -22.73 -8.12 14.18
N GLU A 224 -22.81 -7.01 14.91
CA GLU A 224 -23.91 -6.07 14.79
C GLU A 224 -24.04 -5.54 13.36
N ALA A 225 -25.28 -5.21 12.96
CA ALA A 225 -25.65 -4.88 11.59
C ALA A 225 -24.72 -3.87 10.88
N PRO A 226 -24.35 -2.71 11.46
CA PRO A 226 -23.48 -1.75 10.76
C PRO A 226 -22.11 -2.34 10.43
N PHE A 227 -21.48 -3.08 11.37
CA PHE A 227 -20.18 -3.69 11.14
C PHE A 227 -20.24 -4.89 10.20
N ALA A 228 -21.30 -5.71 10.29
CA ALA A 228 -21.51 -6.84 9.38
C ALA A 228 -21.70 -6.36 7.94
N ALA A 229 -22.49 -5.30 7.72
CA ALA A 229 -22.68 -4.68 6.40
C ALA A 229 -21.38 -4.03 5.88
N TRP A 230 -20.67 -3.30 6.74
CA TRP A 230 -19.39 -2.68 6.39
C TRP A 230 -18.32 -3.69 5.99
N LEU A 231 -18.14 -4.77 6.77
CA LEU A 231 -17.22 -5.85 6.39
C LEU A 231 -17.74 -6.65 5.19
N ALA A 232 -19.05 -6.73 4.96
CA ALA A 232 -19.57 -7.26 3.70
C ALA A 232 -19.21 -6.36 2.50
N ASN A 233 -19.04 -5.04 2.68
CA ASN A 233 -18.60 -4.05 1.68
C ASN A 233 -17.06 -4.00 1.48
N TYR A 234 -16.25 -4.14 2.53
CA TYR A 234 -14.79 -3.97 2.44
C TYR A 234 -13.97 -5.23 2.70
N GLY A 235 -14.58 -6.30 3.20
CA GLY A 235 -13.91 -7.55 3.54
C GLY A 235 -13.03 -8.14 2.43
N PRO A 236 -13.46 -8.18 1.15
CA PRO A 236 -12.62 -8.64 0.05
C PRO A 236 -11.37 -7.77 -0.20
N ASP A 237 -11.47 -6.45 0.01
CA ASP A 237 -10.38 -5.50 -0.16
C ASP A 237 -9.36 -5.71 0.97
N ILE A 238 -9.85 -5.76 2.22
CA ILE A 238 -9.02 -6.04 3.39
C ILE A 238 -8.27 -7.37 3.23
N GLN A 239 -8.94 -8.41 2.73
CA GLN A 239 -8.30 -9.71 2.46
C GLN A 239 -7.18 -9.63 1.41
N GLN A 240 -7.32 -8.77 0.40
CA GLN A 240 -6.28 -8.52 -0.59
C GLN A 240 -5.12 -7.71 0.02
N ASP A 241 -5.44 -6.69 0.80
CA ASP A 241 -4.48 -5.77 1.41
C ASP A 241 -3.64 -6.45 2.51
N VAL A 242 -4.15 -7.50 3.16
CA VAL A 242 -3.37 -8.32 4.12
C VAL A 242 -2.63 -9.49 3.47
N SER A 243 -2.70 -9.62 2.15
CA SER A 243 -2.12 -10.78 1.47
C SER A 243 -0.61 -10.87 1.66
N ASP A 244 0.08 -9.74 1.79
CA ASP A 244 1.54 -9.63 1.89
C ASP A 244 2.09 -9.41 3.31
N VAL A 245 1.22 -9.23 4.34
CA VAL A 245 1.65 -9.15 5.75
C VAL A 245 2.58 -10.33 6.06
N GLY A 246 3.67 -10.12 6.79
CA GLY A 246 4.67 -11.14 7.11
C GLY A 246 5.59 -11.52 5.95
N MET A 247 5.45 -10.88 4.79
CA MET A 247 6.17 -11.24 3.57
C MET A 247 6.88 -10.08 2.89
N TRP A 248 6.68 -8.85 3.38
CA TRP A 248 7.30 -7.66 2.80
C TRP A 248 8.83 -7.72 2.77
N ASP A 249 9.44 -8.31 3.80
CA ASP A 249 10.90 -8.47 3.93
C ASP A 249 11.45 -9.77 3.36
N TRP A 250 10.63 -10.59 2.67
CA TRP A 250 11.11 -11.80 1.99
C TRP A 250 12.22 -11.53 0.96
N PRO A 251 12.20 -10.43 0.19
CA PRO A 251 13.36 -10.05 -0.62
C PRO A 251 14.64 -9.90 0.20
N THR A 252 14.58 -9.21 1.34
CA THR A 252 15.74 -9.01 2.23
C THR A 252 16.23 -10.33 2.81
N ARG A 253 15.31 -11.21 3.24
CA ARG A 253 15.65 -12.57 3.71
C ARG A 253 16.30 -13.42 2.62
N ALA A 254 15.98 -13.15 1.34
CA ALA A 254 16.62 -13.78 0.19
C ALA A 254 17.88 -13.05 -0.32
N GLY A 255 18.41 -12.07 0.43
CA GLY A 255 19.67 -11.39 0.14
C GLY A 255 19.57 -10.11 -0.70
N VAL A 256 18.36 -9.60 -0.94
CA VAL A 256 18.18 -8.27 -1.52
C VAL A 256 18.58 -7.20 -0.50
N ASN A 257 19.17 -6.10 -0.96
CA ASN A 257 19.48 -4.95 -0.11
C ASN A 257 18.22 -4.52 0.69
N PRO A 258 18.27 -4.48 2.03
CA PRO A 258 17.16 -4.04 2.89
C PRO A 258 16.64 -2.62 2.61
N GLU A 259 17.47 -1.74 2.05
CA GLU A 259 17.10 -0.37 1.70
C GLU A 259 16.47 -0.30 0.29
N ALA A 260 16.44 -1.42 -0.46
CA ALA A 260 15.82 -1.44 -1.77
C ALA A 260 14.30 -1.29 -1.64
N ARG A 261 13.74 -0.33 -2.38
CA ARG A 261 12.28 -0.19 -2.51
C ARG A 261 11.72 -1.47 -3.11
N ARG A 262 10.63 -1.95 -2.51
CA ARG A 262 9.98 -3.20 -2.85
C ARG A 262 8.49 -3.10 -2.63
N GLY A 263 7.76 -4.08 -3.14
CA GLY A 263 6.33 -4.25 -2.92
C GLY A 263 5.83 -5.47 -3.68
N GLY A 264 4.59 -5.89 -3.44
CA GLY A 264 4.10 -7.11 -4.07
C GLY A 264 2.79 -7.59 -3.47
N ILE A 265 2.49 -8.85 -3.78
CA ILE A 265 1.26 -9.51 -3.34
C ILE A 265 1.57 -10.92 -2.84
N GLY A 266 0.86 -11.35 -1.81
CA GLY A 266 0.95 -12.72 -1.31
C GLY A 266 -0.11 -13.64 -1.91
N GLY A 267 0.21 -14.92 -2.04
CA GLY A 267 -0.73 -15.90 -2.57
C GLY A 267 -0.21 -17.34 -2.57
N ALA A 268 -1.11 -18.28 -2.78
CA ALA A 268 -0.86 -19.70 -3.01
C ALA A 268 -0.60 -19.99 -4.49
N PHE A 269 0.46 -19.38 -5.04
CA PHE A 269 0.69 -19.36 -6.50
C PHE A 269 1.11 -20.70 -7.11
N LEU A 270 1.78 -21.55 -6.34
CA LEU A 270 2.31 -22.84 -6.81
C LEU A 270 1.43 -24.01 -6.37
N THR A 271 1.16 -24.08 -5.06
CA THR A 271 0.41 -25.16 -4.43
C THR A 271 -0.66 -24.53 -3.53
N PRO A 272 -1.93 -24.96 -3.61
CA PRO A 272 -2.97 -24.52 -2.71
C PRO A 272 -2.54 -24.60 -1.23
N GLY A 273 -2.80 -23.55 -0.47
CA GLY A 273 -2.43 -23.46 0.95
C GLY A 273 -0.95 -23.16 1.22
N THR A 274 -0.04 -23.29 0.25
CA THR A 274 1.37 -22.92 0.41
C THR A 274 1.60 -21.47 -0.01
N ARG A 275 1.83 -20.60 0.97
CA ARG A 275 2.08 -19.18 0.73
C ARG A 275 3.40 -18.94 -0.03
N ALA A 276 3.35 -18.00 -0.96
CA ALA A 276 4.48 -17.43 -1.67
C ALA A 276 4.24 -15.93 -1.88
N TYR A 277 5.31 -15.19 -2.12
CA TYR A 277 5.26 -13.74 -2.32
C TYR A 277 5.74 -13.37 -3.71
N LEU A 278 4.86 -12.76 -4.51
CA LEU A 278 5.22 -12.20 -5.80
C LEU A 278 5.71 -10.77 -5.58
N GLY A 279 7.02 -10.63 -5.37
CA GLY A 279 7.65 -9.38 -4.98
C GLY A 279 8.38 -8.70 -6.14
N GLN A 280 8.18 -7.40 -6.26
CA GLN A 280 8.94 -6.50 -7.10
C GLN A 280 10.02 -5.80 -6.27
N VAL A 281 11.24 -5.74 -6.79
CA VAL A 281 12.36 -4.98 -6.22
C VAL A 281 12.78 -3.93 -7.23
N ILE A 282 12.78 -2.67 -6.81
CA ILE A 282 13.10 -1.51 -7.64
C ILE A 282 14.58 -1.19 -7.48
N GLY A 283 15.37 -1.45 -8.51
CA GLY A 283 16.76 -1.04 -8.62
C GLY A 283 16.91 0.36 -9.24
N THR A 284 18.15 0.74 -9.53
CA THR A 284 18.46 2.05 -10.14
C THR A 284 17.87 2.22 -11.54
N ASP A 285 18.08 1.21 -12.39
CA ASP A 285 17.70 1.27 -13.82
C ASP A 285 16.54 0.35 -14.18
N ALA A 286 16.28 -0.65 -13.34
CA ALA A 286 15.26 -1.67 -13.59
C ALA A 286 14.60 -2.16 -12.30
N ALA A 287 13.31 -2.48 -12.41
CA ALA A 287 12.56 -3.19 -11.39
C ALA A 287 12.41 -4.65 -11.80
N THR A 288 12.71 -5.56 -10.89
CA THR A 288 12.64 -7.00 -11.14
C THR A 288 11.53 -7.63 -10.33
N LEU A 289 10.75 -8.50 -10.99
CA LEU A 289 9.69 -9.28 -10.37
C LEU A 289 10.17 -10.71 -10.14
N ARG A 290 10.00 -11.22 -8.92
CA ARG A 290 10.39 -12.58 -8.53
C ARG A 290 9.34 -13.21 -7.64
N LEU A 291 9.30 -14.54 -7.65
CA LEU A 291 8.54 -15.32 -6.68
C LEU A 291 9.45 -15.74 -5.52
N TYR A 292 9.13 -15.30 -4.31
CA TYR A 292 9.83 -15.67 -3.08
C TYR A 292 9.03 -16.76 -2.35
N ARG A 293 9.73 -17.72 -1.75
CA ARG A 293 9.12 -18.90 -1.11
C ARG A 293 9.84 -19.25 0.18
N ALA A 294 9.09 -19.69 1.18
CA ALA A 294 9.68 -20.30 2.36
C ALA A 294 10.27 -21.68 2.02
N GLN A 295 11.44 -21.98 2.57
CA GLN A 295 12.09 -23.29 2.53
C GLN A 295 12.65 -23.59 3.92
N GLY A 296 11.83 -24.20 4.77
CA GLY A 296 12.12 -24.29 6.21
C GLY A 296 12.05 -22.91 6.85
N SER A 297 13.09 -22.51 7.59
CA SER A 297 13.24 -21.16 8.17
C SER A 297 13.72 -20.11 7.16
N GLU A 298 14.27 -20.55 6.03
CA GLU A 298 14.85 -19.68 5.02
C GLU A 298 13.80 -19.19 4.01
N VAL A 299 14.12 -18.08 3.33
CA VAL A 299 13.36 -17.60 2.17
C VAL A 299 14.24 -17.66 0.94
N VAL A 300 13.75 -18.33 -0.11
CA VAL A 300 14.45 -18.44 -1.38
C VAL A 300 13.78 -17.59 -2.46
N ALA A 301 14.59 -16.87 -3.23
CA ALA A 301 14.14 -16.16 -4.41
C ALA A 301 14.16 -17.08 -5.64
N GLY A 302 13.07 -17.10 -6.40
CA GLY A 302 13.02 -17.70 -7.73
C GLY A 302 13.80 -16.89 -8.77
N PRO A 303 13.81 -17.35 -10.05
CA PRO A 303 14.39 -16.59 -11.14
C PRO A 303 13.66 -15.25 -11.34
N VAL A 304 14.30 -14.32 -12.05
CA VAL A 304 13.63 -13.08 -12.51
C VAL A 304 12.52 -13.48 -13.48
N LEU A 305 11.27 -13.18 -13.11
CA LEU A 305 10.09 -13.46 -13.93
C LEU A 305 9.83 -12.35 -14.95
N LEU A 306 10.13 -11.11 -14.56
CA LEU A 306 10.00 -9.92 -15.39
C LEU A 306 11.04 -8.88 -14.95
N SER A 307 11.62 -8.18 -15.91
CA SER A 307 12.43 -6.98 -15.68
C SER A 307 11.84 -5.84 -16.49
N VAL A 308 11.58 -4.70 -15.83
CA VAL A 308 11.04 -3.50 -16.48
C VAL A 308 11.94 -2.30 -16.19
N PRO A 309 12.09 -1.38 -17.17
CA PRO A 309 12.86 -0.16 -16.94
C PRO A 309 12.20 0.68 -15.84
N VAL A 310 13.03 1.31 -15.02
CA VAL A 310 12.60 2.31 -14.04
C VAL A 310 12.84 3.68 -14.65
N THR A 311 11.78 4.48 -14.75
CA THR A 311 11.89 5.91 -15.05
C THR A 311 11.82 6.70 -13.75
N ARG A 312 12.06 8.02 -13.81
CA ARG A 312 11.87 8.90 -12.66
C ARG A 312 10.89 10.01 -13.01
N ASP A 313 10.06 10.40 -12.05
CA ASP A 313 9.20 11.57 -12.21
C ASP A 313 9.96 12.89 -11.98
N GLY A 314 9.24 14.01 -11.95
CA GLY A 314 9.82 15.34 -11.74
C GLY A 314 10.49 15.53 -10.37
N TYR A 315 10.21 14.66 -9.40
CA TYR A 315 10.80 14.67 -8.06
C TYR A 315 11.95 13.66 -7.94
N GLY A 316 12.31 12.96 -9.02
CA GLY A 316 13.33 11.93 -9.01
C GLY A 316 12.83 10.58 -8.45
N GLU A 317 11.54 10.45 -8.16
CA GLU A 317 10.95 9.25 -7.59
C GLU A 317 10.81 8.16 -8.67
N PRO A 318 11.18 6.90 -8.38
CA PRO A 318 11.10 5.82 -9.35
C PRO A 318 9.65 5.54 -9.75
N VAL A 319 9.38 5.61 -11.05
CA VAL A 319 8.12 5.24 -11.68
C VAL A 319 8.31 3.90 -12.37
N VAL A 320 7.53 2.90 -11.93
CA VAL A 320 7.56 1.55 -12.49
C VAL A 320 6.28 1.33 -13.29
N PRO A 321 6.37 1.02 -14.60
CA PRO A 321 5.18 0.93 -15.44
C PRO A 321 4.44 -0.40 -15.30
N VAL A 322 5.03 -1.39 -14.64
CA VAL A 322 4.39 -2.69 -14.38
C VAL A 322 4.50 -3.05 -12.91
N TRP A 323 3.40 -3.41 -12.26
CA TRP A 323 3.42 -3.87 -10.87
C TRP A 323 2.36 -4.94 -10.58
N PRO A 324 2.57 -5.82 -9.56
CA PRO A 324 1.54 -6.76 -9.11
C PRO A 324 0.36 -5.99 -8.52
N GLN A 325 -0.83 -6.14 -9.10
CA GLN A 325 -2.03 -5.40 -8.71
C GLN A 325 -2.85 -6.17 -7.67
N VAL A 326 -3.22 -7.41 -7.98
CA VAL A 326 -4.04 -8.25 -7.09
C VAL A 326 -3.70 -9.73 -7.24
N THR A 327 -3.93 -10.48 -6.16
CA THR A 327 -3.95 -11.95 -6.16
C THR A 327 -5.35 -12.41 -6.57
N VAL A 328 -5.43 -13.38 -7.48
CA VAL A 328 -6.70 -13.92 -7.97
C VAL A 328 -6.90 -15.33 -7.45
N ARG A 329 -7.80 -15.48 -6.47
CA ARG A 329 -8.16 -16.78 -5.91
C ARG A 329 -9.02 -17.57 -6.88
N ARG A 330 -8.53 -18.75 -7.26
CA ARG A 330 -9.29 -19.75 -8.04
C ARG A 330 -10.09 -20.65 -7.10
N ALA A 331 -11.19 -21.21 -7.61
CA ALA A 331 -11.97 -22.23 -6.91
C ALA A 331 -11.14 -23.48 -6.53
N SER A 332 -10.04 -23.75 -7.22
CA SER A 332 -9.10 -24.83 -6.90
C SER A 332 -8.20 -24.56 -5.67
N GLY A 333 -8.27 -23.36 -5.09
CA GLY A 333 -7.40 -22.92 -3.99
C GLY A 333 -6.00 -22.48 -4.42
N ARG A 334 -5.66 -22.61 -5.70
CA ARG A 334 -4.46 -22.00 -6.29
C ARG A 334 -4.72 -20.53 -6.62
N ASP A 335 -3.71 -19.70 -6.47
CA ASP A 335 -3.76 -18.29 -6.85
C ASP A 335 -3.07 -18.05 -8.21
N ASP A 336 -3.67 -17.17 -9.01
CA ASP A 336 -3.00 -16.48 -10.12
C ASP A 336 -2.80 -15.00 -9.73
N ALA A 337 -2.19 -14.20 -10.60
CA ALA A 337 -2.00 -12.77 -10.35
C ALA A 337 -2.48 -11.92 -11.54
N LEU A 338 -2.94 -10.70 -11.25
CA LEU A 338 -3.04 -9.64 -12.25
C LEU A 338 -1.87 -8.68 -12.07
N LEU A 339 -1.08 -8.47 -13.12
CA LEU A 339 -0.10 -7.38 -13.16
C LEU A 339 -0.72 -6.20 -13.88
N ARG A 340 -0.67 -5.01 -13.30
CA ARG A 340 -0.99 -3.78 -14.03
C ARG A 340 0.18 -3.43 -14.93
N ASP A 341 -0.05 -3.18 -16.20
CA ASP A 341 0.95 -2.78 -17.20
C ASP A 341 0.51 -1.49 -17.89
N ALA A 342 1.25 -0.41 -17.66
CA ALA A 342 1.01 0.91 -18.22
C ALA A 342 2.08 1.34 -19.24
N ARG A 343 2.93 0.42 -19.72
CA ARG A 343 4.01 0.75 -20.69
C ARG A 343 3.49 1.36 -21.99
N SER A 344 2.26 1.07 -22.37
CA SER A 344 1.64 1.57 -23.60
C SER A 344 0.99 2.95 -23.48
N GLY A 345 1.03 3.58 -22.30
CA GLY A 345 0.27 4.80 -22.01
C GLY A 345 -1.23 4.56 -21.80
N SER A 346 -1.68 3.30 -21.85
CA SER A 346 -2.98 2.85 -21.38
C SER A 346 -2.78 1.64 -20.47
N VAL A 347 -3.65 1.52 -19.47
CA VAL A 347 -3.59 0.43 -18.50
C VAL A 347 -4.05 -0.87 -19.16
N ARG A 348 -3.26 -1.92 -19.02
CA ARG A 348 -3.63 -3.31 -19.32
C ARG A 348 -3.43 -4.12 -18.04
N TYR A 349 -4.29 -5.09 -17.81
CA TYR A 349 -4.05 -6.09 -16.77
C TYR A 349 -3.58 -7.38 -17.43
N LEU A 350 -2.40 -7.85 -17.03
CA LEU A 350 -1.79 -9.08 -17.50
C LEU A 350 -2.13 -10.19 -16.52
N PRO A 351 -3.03 -11.11 -16.87
CA PRO A 351 -3.34 -12.25 -16.04
C PRO A 351 -2.24 -13.29 -16.20
N VAL A 352 -1.60 -13.64 -15.10
CA VAL A 352 -0.43 -14.52 -15.12
C VAL A 352 -0.57 -15.68 -14.15
N ARG A 353 -0.14 -16.85 -14.62
CA ARG A 353 0.05 -18.04 -13.81
C ARG A 353 1.52 -18.20 -13.49
N LEU A 354 1.84 -18.34 -12.21
CA LEU A 354 3.22 -18.56 -11.77
C LEU A 354 3.54 -20.04 -11.68
N SER A 355 4.78 -20.37 -11.98
CA SER A 355 5.42 -21.66 -11.75
C SER A 355 6.74 -21.45 -11.03
N ALA A 356 7.38 -22.52 -10.55
CA ALA A 356 8.66 -22.41 -9.84
C ALA A 356 9.76 -21.77 -10.71
N GLY A 357 9.70 -21.93 -12.03
CA GLY A 357 10.72 -21.46 -12.98
C GLY A 357 10.30 -20.32 -13.89
N GLY A 358 9.05 -19.86 -13.82
CA GLY A 358 8.56 -18.89 -14.80
C GLY A 358 7.13 -18.43 -14.60
N MET A 359 6.69 -17.58 -15.52
CA MET A 359 5.39 -16.92 -15.52
C MET A 359 4.75 -17.06 -16.90
N THR A 360 3.48 -17.41 -16.97
CA THR A 360 2.75 -17.60 -18.23
C THR A 360 1.52 -16.71 -18.25
N GLU A 361 1.37 -15.91 -19.30
CA GLU A 361 0.17 -15.11 -19.53
C GLU A 361 -1.02 -16.00 -19.92
N LEU A 362 -2.17 -15.76 -19.29
CA LEU A 362 -3.39 -16.55 -19.43
C LEU A 362 -4.30 -15.94 -20.52
N LYS A 363 -3.94 -16.15 -21.80
CA LYS A 363 -4.64 -15.53 -22.94
C LYS A 363 -6.00 -16.16 -23.29
N ASP A 364 -6.07 -17.49 -23.30
CA ASP A 364 -7.28 -18.29 -23.51
C ASP A 364 -7.80 -18.88 -22.18
N ASP A 365 -8.07 -17.98 -21.25
CA ASP A 365 -8.56 -18.30 -19.90
C ASP A 365 -9.66 -17.31 -19.52
N ALA A 366 -10.59 -17.72 -18.64
CA ALA A 366 -11.64 -16.84 -18.14
C ALA A 366 -11.06 -15.56 -17.48
N LEU A 367 -9.94 -15.68 -16.77
CA LEU A 367 -9.23 -14.53 -16.21
C LEU A 367 -8.64 -13.64 -17.31
N GLY A 368 -8.21 -14.24 -18.42
CA GLY A 368 -7.79 -13.57 -19.67
C GLY A 368 -8.84 -12.59 -20.19
N VAL A 369 -10.08 -13.06 -20.32
CA VAL A 369 -11.22 -12.25 -20.78
C VAL A 369 -11.57 -11.18 -19.75
N THR A 370 -11.65 -11.56 -18.47
CA THR A 370 -11.97 -10.64 -17.36
C THR A 370 -10.95 -9.48 -17.30
N ALA A 371 -9.65 -9.78 -17.40
CA ALA A 371 -8.60 -8.78 -17.38
C ALA A 371 -8.67 -7.79 -18.56
N ARG A 372 -9.12 -8.25 -19.74
CA ARG A 372 -9.36 -7.36 -20.90
C ARG A 372 -10.52 -6.41 -20.64
N LEU A 373 -11.66 -6.90 -20.15
CA LEU A 373 -12.80 -6.08 -19.76
C LEU A 373 -12.39 -5.01 -18.74
N LEU A 374 -11.71 -5.40 -17.66
CA LEU A 374 -11.22 -4.47 -16.63
C LEU A 374 -10.23 -3.44 -17.21
N GLY A 375 -9.35 -3.88 -18.11
CA GLY A 375 -8.35 -3.01 -18.75
C GLY A 375 -8.99 -1.98 -19.67
N ASP A 376 -9.98 -2.36 -20.46
CA ASP A 376 -10.69 -1.45 -21.36
C ASP A 376 -11.51 -0.41 -20.57
N LEU A 377 -12.23 -0.84 -19.52
CA LEU A 377 -12.98 0.08 -18.65
C LEU A 377 -12.05 1.04 -17.88
N SER A 378 -10.96 0.53 -17.31
CA SER A 378 -9.93 1.37 -16.66
C SER A 378 -9.29 2.35 -17.64
N GLY A 379 -9.07 1.91 -18.88
CA GLY A 379 -8.52 2.73 -19.96
C GLY A 379 -9.46 3.88 -20.34
N VAL A 380 -10.76 3.60 -20.49
CA VAL A 380 -11.78 4.64 -20.71
C VAL A 380 -11.78 5.64 -19.56
N ALA A 381 -11.90 5.15 -18.32
CA ALA A 381 -11.90 5.98 -17.11
C ALA A 381 -10.69 6.92 -17.05
N GLY A 382 -9.49 6.38 -17.24
CA GLY A 382 -8.27 7.19 -17.21
C GLY A 382 -8.21 8.26 -18.29
N HIS A 383 -8.70 7.99 -19.52
CA HIS A 383 -8.70 8.99 -20.60
C HIS A 383 -9.79 10.06 -20.42
N VAL A 384 -10.96 9.69 -19.89
CA VAL A 384 -12.04 10.64 -19.58
C VAL A 384 -11.64 11.55 -18.42
N ALA A 385 -11.14 11.00 -17.31
CA ALA A 385 -10.63 11.79 -16.18
C ALA A 385 -9.51 12.74 -16.59
N ALA A 386 -8.59 12.27 -17.45
CA ALA A 386 -7.48 13.09 -17.92
C ALA A 386 -7.91 14.34 -18.71
N GLN A 387 -9.18 14.47 -19.13
CA GLN A 387 -9.70 15.71 -19.73
C GLN A 387 -9.77 16.86 -18.72
N PHE A 388 -9.99 16.54 -17.44
CA PHE A 388 -10.23 17.50 -16.35
C PHE A 388 -8.96 17.87 -15.57
N ARG A 389 -7.78 17.38 -15.99
CA ARG A 389 -6.51 17.88 -15.42
C ARG A 389 -6.36 19.38 -15.66
N ASP A 390 -6.00 20.10 -14.61
CA ASP A 390 -5.64 21.52 -14.65
C ASP A 390 -4.28 21.73 -15.34
N VAL A 391 -4.29 21.58 -16.67
CA VAL A 391 -3.14 21.80 -17.54
C VAL A 391 -3.61 22.59 -18.75
N ARG A 392 -2.91 23.69 -19.05
CA ARG A 392 -3.14 24.48 -20.27
C ARG A 392 -2.82 23.61 -21.49
N ARG A 393 -3.80 23.43 -22.37
CA ARG A 393 -3.68 22.64 -23.60
C ARG A 393 -3.91 23.50 -24.84
N THR A 394 -3.10 23.29 -25.87
CA THR A 394 -3.38 23.85 -27.20
C THR A 394 -4.60 23.18 -27.82
N PRO A 395 -5.24 23.78 -28.85
CA PRO A 395 -6.35 23.14 -29.57
C PRO A 395 -6.01 21.74 -30.11
N GLU A 396 -4.77 21.54 -30.57
CA GLU A 396 -4.28 20.25 -31.08
C GLU A 396 -4.17 19.22 -29.95
N GLN A 397 -3.67 19.62 -28.78
CA GLN A 397 -3.61 18.76 -27.61
C GLN A 397 -5.01 18.38 -27.11
N GLN A 398 -5.96 19.31 -27.13
CA GLN A 398 -7.36 19.00 -26.80
C GLN A 398 -8.00 18.04 -27.81
N ALA A 399 -7.72 18.21 -29.10
CA ALA A 399 -8.20 17.29 -30.14
C ALA A 399 -7.61 15.88 -29.96
N GLU A 400 -6.33 15.79 -29.62
CA GLU A 400 -5.66 14.51 -29.33
C GLU A 400 -6.26 13.83 -28.09
N VAL A 401 -6.55 14.59 -27.03
CA VAL A 401 -7.23 14.05 -25.83
C VAL A 401 -8.61 13.49 -26.19
N ARG A 402 -9.43 14.23 -26.96
CA ARG A 402 -10.74 13.73 -27.45
C ARG A 402 -10.59 12.47 -28.29
N ARG A 403 -9.62 12.44 -29.20
CA ARG A 403 -9.32 11.27 -30.03
C ARG A 403 -8.97 10.04 -29.19
N ARG A 404 -8.18 10.21 -28.13
CA ARG A 404 -7.82 9.11 -27.21
C ARG A 404 -9.02 8.57 -26.44
N VAL A 405 -9.90 9.45 -25.96
CA VAL A 405 -11.17 9.05 -25.35
C VAL A 405 -12.00 8.25 -26.33
N GLN A 406 -12.24 8.78 -27.54
CA GLN A 406 -13.02 8.07 -28.55
C GLN A 406 -12.43 6.69 -28.87
N ALA A 407 -11.11 6.60 -29.04
CA ALA A 407 -10.45 5.33 -29.30
C ALA A 407 -10.58 4.33 -28.14
N ALA A 408 -10.60 4.79 -26.89
CA ALA A 408 -10.84 3.95 -25.72
C ALA A 408 -12.30 3.48 -25.65
N VAL A 409 -13.25 4.39 -25.85
CA VAL A 409 -14.69 4.09 -25.90
C VAL A 409 -14.98 3.06 -27.00
N THR A 410 -14.44 3.25 -28.20
CA THR A 410 -14.62 2.29 -29.31
C THR A 410 -14.09 0.89 -28.96
N ARG A 411 -12.98 0.78 -28.22
CA ARG A 411 -12.47 -0.54 -27.77
C ARG A 411 -13.36 -1.17 -26.71
N ALA A 412 -13.92 -0.37 -25.81
CA ALA A 412 -14.77 -0.85 -24.73
C ALA A 412 -16.23 -1.11 -25.16
N GLN A 413 -16.67 -0.52 -26.28
CA GLN A 413 -18.05 -0.62 -26.78
C GLN A 413 -18.60 -2.05 -26.89
N PRO A 414 -17.84 -3.06 -27.35
CA PRO A 414 -18.34 -4.43 -27.45
C PRO A 414 -18.82 -5.01 -26.10
N TRP A 415 -18.23 -4.58 -24.98
CA TRP A 415 -18.60 -5.06 -23.65
C TRP A 415 -20.02 -4.65 -23.24
N LEU A 416 -20.59 -3.62 -23.86
CA LEU A 416 -21.95 -3.17 -23.56
C LEU A 416 -23.03 -4.12 -24.09
N ALA A 417 -22.71 -5.00 -25.07
CA ALA A 417 -23.64 -6.02 -25.54
C ALA A 417 -24.03 -7.01 -24.43
N ASP A 418 -23.08 -7.26 -23.51
CA ASP A 418 -23.23 -8.21 -22.41
C ASP A 418 -23.57 -7.51 -21.07
N TRP A 419 -23.75 -6.20 -21.06
CA TRP A 419 -24.15 -5.45 -19.87
C TRP A 419 -25.60 -5.79 -19.46
N LYS A 420 -25.82 -6.04 -18.17
CA LYS A 420 -27.15 -6.36 -17.59
C LYS A 420 -27.54 -5.49 -16.38
N GLY A 421 -26.93 -4.31 -16.22
CA GLY A 421 -27.37 -3.37 -15.19
C GLY A 421 -28.71 -2.70 -15.52
N GLN A 422 -29.30 -2.06 -14.52
CA GLN A 422 -30.60 -1.39 -14.65
C GLN A 422 -30.54 -0.14 -15.53
N GLU A 423 -29.42 0.59 -15.48
CA GLU A 423 -29.18 1.81 -16.23
C GLU A 423 -28.19 1.60 -17.37
N ALA A 424 -28.21 2.49 -18.35
CA ALA A 424 -27.22 2.47 -19.43
C ALA A 424 -25.83 2.78 -18.87
N PHE A 425 -24.82 1.99 -19.26
CA PHE A 425 -23.45 2.21 -18.83
C PHE A 425 -22.75 3.20 -19.78
N GLU A 426 -22.70 4.47 -19.39
CA GLU A 426 -22.25 5.58 -20.24
C GLU A 426 -20.71 5.69 -20.32
N LEU A 427 -20.09 4.92 -21.23
CA LEU A 427 -18.62 4.88 -21.40
C LEU A 427 -17.99 6.27 -21.60
N GLU A 428 -18.64 7.19 -22.31
CA GLU A 428 -18.10 8.54 -22.56
C GLU A 428 -18.02 9.41 -21.30
N ARG A 429 -18.78 9.06 -20.27
CA ARG A 429 -18.81 9.74 -18.98
C ARG A 429 -18.09 8.95 -17.89
N LEU A 430 -17.68 7.70 -18.13
CA LEU A 430 -16.95 6.91 -17.14
C LEU A 430 -15.61 7.59 -16.83
N GLY A 431 -15.50 8.23 -15.66
CA GLY A 431 -14.33 8.99 -15.23
C GLY A 431 -13.56 8.30 -14.09
N ASN A 432 -14.16 7.34 -13.41
CA ASN A 432 -13.50 6.51 -12.41
C ASN A 432 -13.88 5.05 -12.60
N PHE A 433 -12.88 4.19 -12.68
CA PHE A 433 -13.03 2.75 -12.68
C PHE A 433 -11.80 2.13 -12.03
N THR A 434 -11.94 1.64 -10.81
CA THR A 434 -10.88 0.92 -10.08
C THR A 434 -11.45 -0.36 -9.50
N PHE A 435 -10.57 -1.33 -9.21
CA PHE A 435 -10.94 -2.53 -8.49
C PHE A 435 -9.86 -2.89 -7.48
N SER A 436 -10.29 -3.48 -6.37
CA SER A 436 -9.40 -3.78 -5.23
C SER A 436 -9.23 -5.28 -4.98
N SER A 437 -10.16 -6.12 -5.45
CA SER A 437 -10.09 -7.57 -5.29
C SER A 437 -10.63 -8.28 -6.52
N VAL A 438 -10.16 -9.49 -6.83
CA VAL A 438 -10.71 -10.34 -7.90
C VAL A 438 -10.72 -11.80 -7.45
N ARG A 439 -11.85 -12.48 -7.60
CA ARG A 439 -12.03 -13.90 -7.28
C ARG A 439 -12.72 -14.63 -8.41
N LEU A 440 -12.27 -15.84 -8.72
CA LEU A 440 -12.99 -16.76 -9.60
C LEU A 440 -13.77 -17.76 -8.74
N LEU A 441 -15.02 -17.41 -8.44
CA LEU A 441 -15.91 -18.21 -7.58
C LEU A 441 -16.31 -19.52 -8.25
N THR A 442 -16.57 -19.47 -9.55
CA THR A 442 -16.72 -20.66 -10.40
C THR A 442 -15.57 -20.66 -11.41
N ASP A 443 -14.89 -21.80 -11.58
CA ASP A 443 -13.80 -21.95 -12.54
C ASP A 443 -13.74 -23.40 -13.06
N THR A 444 -14.64 -23.71 -13.99
CA THR A 444 -14.73 -25.02 -14.65
C THR A 444 -14.19 -24.91 -16.08
N PRO A 445 -13.93 -26.03 -16.79
CA PRO A 445 -13.44 -25.98 -18.17
C PRO A 445 -14.33 -25.23 -19.18
N THR A 446 -15.61 -25.01 -18.86
CA THR A 446 -16.59 -24.41 -19.78
C THR A 446 -17.35 -23.21 -19.21
N ARG A 447 -17.26 -22.95 -17.91
CA ARG A 447 -17.96 -21.84 -17.23
C ARG A 447 -17.09 -21.27 -16.12
N ALA A 448 -17.12 -19.96 -15.98
CA ALA A 448 -16.47 -19.26 -14.89
C ALA A 448 -17.30 -18.06 -14.43
N GLN A 449 -17.09 -17.64 -13.20
CA GLN A 449 -17.66 -16.42 -12.64
C GLN A 449 -16.57 -15.67 -11.90
N ALA A 450 -16.23 -14.48 -12.40
CA ALA A 450 -15.35 -13.56 -11.72
C ALA A 450 -16.17 -12.57 -10.89
N VAL A 451 -15.77 -12.35 -9.64
CA VAL A 451 -16.36 -11.38 -8.73
C VAL A 451 -15.27 -10.46 -8.20
N MET A 452 -15.52 -9.17 -8.23
CA MET A 452 -14.57 -8.13 -7.83
C MET A 452 -15.28 -6.98 -7.15
N THR A 453 -14.58 -6.34 -6.22
CA THR A 453 -14.98 -5.04 -5.69
C THR A 453 -14.50 -3.96 -6.65
N THR A 454 -15.37 -3.01 -6.97
CA THR A 454 -15.13 -2.01 -8.01
C THR A 454 -15.68 -0.67 -7.58
N THR A 455 -14.92 0.40 -7.78
CA THR A 455 -15.42 1.77 -7.67
C THR A 455 -15.69 2.30 -9.07
N VAL A 456 -16.89 2.85 -9.29
CA VAL A 456 -17.33 3.38 -10.58
C VAL A 456 -17.84 4.80 -10.40
N GLY A 457 -17.33 5.73 -11.19
CA GLY A 457 -17.71 7.15 -11.13
C GLY A 457 -17.88 7.73 -12.52
N PHE A 458 -18.92 8.56 -12.67
CA PHE A 458 -19.25 9.22 -13.93
C PHE A 458 -19.07 10.73 -13.81
N THR A 459 -18.54 11.34 -14.85
CA THR A 459 -18.43 12.80 -14.97
C THR A 459 -19.79 13.42 -15.22
N ASP A 460 -20.00 14.64 -14.75
CA ASP A 460 -21.22 15.43 -14.94
C ASP A 460 -20.88 16.89 -15.26
N ALA A 461 -21.89 17.74 -15.36
CA ALA A 461 -21.70 19.16 -15.65
C ALA A 461 -20.94 19.93 -14.55
N ARG A 462 -20.75 19.35 -13.36
CA ARG A 462 -20.05 19.94 -12.22
C ARG A 462 -18.64 19.40 -12.06
N THR A 463 -18.24 18.40 -12.84
CA THR A 463 -16.90 17.82 -12.78
C THR A 463 -15.88 18.83 -13.29
N ASP A 464 -14.95 19.20 -12.43
CA ASP A 464 -13.89 20.19 -12.68
C ASP A 464 -12.48 19.66 -12.36
N SER A 465 -12.37 18.38 -12.01
CA SER A 465 -11.15 17.72 -11.57
C SER A 465 -11.01 16.33 -12.17
N GLU A 466 -9.76 15.86 -12.34
CA GLU A 466 -9.47 14.48 -12.76
C GLU A 466 -9.81 13.43 -11.67
N TYR A 467 -10.00 13.87 -10.43
CA TYR A 467 -10.38 13.03 -9.31
C TYR A 467 -11.91 12.85 -9.28
N VAL A 468 -12.42 12.04 -10.21
CA VAL A 468 -13.85 11.76 -10.32
C VAL A 468 -14.27 10.84 -9.17
N ASN A 469 -15.16 11.32 -8.31
CA ASN A 469 -15.74 10.51 -7.23
C ASN A 469 -16.50 9.31 -7.82
N GLY A 470 -16.53 8.19 -7.10
CA GLY A 470 -17.22 6.99 -7.54
C GLY A 470 -17.89 6.26 -6.40
N GLU A 471 -18.90 5.48 -6.75
CA GLU A 471 -19.65 4.60 -5.86
C GLU A 471 -19.08 3.19 -5.90
N ARG A 472 -19.30 2.42 -4.83
CA ARG A 472 -18.76 1.06 -4.69
C ARG A 472 -19.77 0.02 -5.15
N PHE A 473 -19.27 -0.95 -5.90
CA PHE A 473 -20.04 -2.04 -6.48
C PHE A 473 -19.33 -3.38 -6.31
N THR A 474 -20.13 -4.43 -6.29
CA THR A 474 -19.69 -5.78 -6.61
C THR A 474 -19.88 -5.95 -8.11
N MET A 475 -18.78 -6.01 -8.85
CA MET A 475 -18.84 -6.37 -10.26
C MET A 475 -18.82 -7.90 -10.38
N ILE A 476 -19.80 -8.44 -11.10
CA ILE A 476 -19.94 -9.87 -11.38
C ILE A 476 -19.82 -10.04 -12.89
N VAL A 477 -18.91 -10.90 -13.32
CA VAL A 477 -18.67 -11.22 -14.74
C VAL A 477 -18.87 -12.72 -14.91
N ASN A 478 -19.90 -13.10 -15.66
CA ASN A 478 -20.18 -14.47 -16.01
C ASN A 478 -19.54 -14.79 -17.36
N LEU A 479 -18.85 -15.93 -17.44
CA LEU A 479 -18.09 -16.34 -18.62
C LEU A 479 -18.44 -17.77 -19.02
N ALA A 480 -18.42 -18.01 -20.33
CA ALA A 480 -18.56 -19.33 -20.90
C ALA A 480 -17.50 -19.57 -21.98
N ARG A 481 -17.10 -20.84 -22.12
CA ARG A 481 -16.19 -21.27 -23.20
C ARG A 481 -17.00 -21.84 -24.36
N GLY A 482 -16.92 -21.18 -25.51
CA GLY A 482 -17.51 -21.63 -26.77
C GLY A 482 -16.46 -22.10 -27.78
N ALA A 483 -16.88 -22.30 -29.03
CA ALA A 483 -15.99 -22.69 -30.13
C ALA A 483 -14.88 -21.66 -30.42
N GLN A 484 -15.12 -20.38 -30.09
CA GLN A 484 -14.18 -19.27 -30.28
C GLN A 484 -13.32 -18.98 -29.03
N GLY A 485 -13.35 -19.87 -28.04
CA GLY A 485 -12.68 -19.69 -26.75
C GLY A 485 -13.60 -19.09 -25.69
N TRP A 486 -12.99 -18.50 -24.66
CA TRP A 486 -13.72 -17.85 -23.57
C TRP A 486 -14.33 -16.51 -23.99
N GLY A 487 -15.57 -16.26 -23.57
CA GLY A 487 -16.27 -14.99 -23.73
C GLY A 487 -17.10 -14.61 -22.50
N VAL A 488 -17.42 -13.33 -22.36
CA VAL A 488 -18.39 -12.84 -21.37
C VAL A 488 -19.78 -13.23 -21.86
N THR A 489 -20.62 -13.76 -20.97
CA THR A 489 -22.05 -13.99 -21.26
C THR A 489 -22.90 -12.84 -20.77
N ASP A 490 -22.51 -12.29 -19.62
CA ASP A 490 -23.10 -11.12 -19.02
C ASP A 490 -22.19 -10.57 -17.92
N TRP A 491 -22.36 -9.28 -17.62
CA TRP A 491 -21.78 -8.67 -16.44
C TRP A 491 -22.70 -7.60 -15.85
N THR A 492 -22.59 -7.43 -14.53
CA THR A 492 -23.44 -6.54 -13.73
C THR A 492 -22.62 -5.82 -12.66
N LEU A 493 -23.11 -4.66 -12.24
CA LEU A 493 -22.69 -4.00 -11.02
C LEU A 493 -23.83 -4.10 -10.00
N VAL A 494 -23.53 -4.64 -8.82
CA VAL A 494 -24.45 -4.67 -7.68
C VAL A 494 -23.95 -3.64 -6.68
N PRO A 495 -24.75 -2.61 -6.33
CA PRO A 495 -24.33 -1.61 -5.34
C PRO A 495 -23.87 -2.27 -4.04
N ARG A 496 -22.78 -1.76 -3.47
CA ARG A 496 -22.36 -2.13 -2.12
C ARG A 496 -22.79 -1.01 -1.19
N THR A 497 -23.50 -1.38 -0.13
CA THR A 497 -23.99 -0.48 0.91
C THR A 497 -23.32 -0.82 2.24
N GLY A 498 -23.57 -0.03 3.27
CA GLY A 498 -22.99 -0.26 4.59
C GLY A 498 -21.69 0.53 4.78
N GLU A 499 -21.67 1.78 4.33
CA GLU A 499 -20.68 2.72 4.87
C GLU A 499 -20.97 2.92 6.36
N LEU A 500 -19.93 3.04 7.19
CA LEU A 500 -20.12 3.21 8.63
C LEU A 500 -20.80 4.55 8.98
N TYR A 501 -20.56 5.55 8.13
CA TYR A 501 -21.10 6.91 8.26
C TYR A 501 -21.85 7.24 6.97
N GLU A 502 -22.98 6.57 6.75
CA GLU A 502 -23.96 7.06 5.77
C GLU A 502 -24.60 8.34 6.36
N GLU A 503 -24.47 9.48 5.68
CA GLU A 503 -25.13 10.75 6.05
C GLU A 503 -26.66 10.69 5.91
#